data_AF-A0A2V9LU59-F1
#
_entry.id   AF-A0A2V9LU59-F1
#
_cell.length_a   1.000
_cell.length_b   1.000
_cell.length_c   1.000
_cell.angle_alpha   90.00
_cell.angle_beta   90.00
_cell.angle_gamma   90.00
#
_symmetry.space_group_name_H-M   'P 1'
#
loop_
_entity.id
_entity.type
_entity.pdbx_description
1 polymer ?
#
loop_
_entity_poly.entity_id
_entity_poly.type
_entity_poly.pdbx_seq_one_letter_code
_entity_poly.pdbx_strand_id
1 'polypeptide(L)' 'MDPFLEAAIREARQGLAEGGIPIGSVLVIDGRVVGRGHNRRVQKESAIL' A
#
# COMPACT_ATOMS: atom_id res chain seq x y z
N MET A 1 4.58 17.08 4.57
CA MET A 1 3.55 16.10 4.19
C MET A 1 3.38 15.14 5.35
N ASP A 2 2.17 14.63 5.61
CA ASP A 2 1.95 13.64 6.68
C ASP A 2 2.82 12.40 6.40
N PRO A 3 3.71 11.98 7.33
CA PRO A 3 4.62 10.85 7.13
C PRO A 3 3.89 9.51 6.90
N PHE A 4 2.67 9.35 7.42
CA PHE A 4 1.86 8.16 7.20
C PHE A 4 1.27 8.15 5.79
N LEU A 5 0.80 9.31 5.32
CA LEU A 5 0.34 9.47 3.95
C LEU A 5 1.46 9.22 2.95
N GLU A 6 2.66 9.74 3.21
CA GLU A 6 3.83 9.49 2.35
C GLU A 6 4.19 8.00 2.29
N ALA A 7 4.10 7.28 3.41
CA ALA A 7 4.30 5.84 3.44
C ALA A 7 3.26 5.08 2.61
N ALA A 8 1.98 5.44 2.69
CA ALA A 8 0.93 4.84 1.86
C ALA A 8 1.13 5.13 0.36
N ILE A 9 1.58 6.34 0.00
CA ILE A 9 1.91 6.70 -1.38
C ILE A 9 3.08 5.87 -1.91
N ARG A 10 4.10 5.58 -1.08
CA ARG A 10 5.20 4.68 -1.49
C ARG A 10 4.70 3.27 -1.81
N GLU A 11 3.81 2.73 -0.99
CA GLU A 11 3.17 1.44 -1.27
C GLU A 11 2.35 1.47 -2.57
N ALA A 12 1.56 2.53 -2.79
CA ALA A 12 0.79 2.70 -4.04
C ALA A 12 1.69 2.74 -5.28
N ARG A 13 2.82 3.46 -5.20
CA ARG A 13 3.83 3.53 -6.27
C ARG A 13 4.49 2.17 -6.51
N GLN A 14 4.76 1.41 -5.46
CA GLN A 14 5.29 0.06 -5.58
C GLN A 14 4.29 -0.86 -6.31
N GLY A 15 3.02 -0.85 -5.89
CA GLY A 15 1.96 -1.61 -6.56
C GLY A 15 1.81 -1.25 -8.04
N LEU A 16 1.94 0.03 -8.39
CA LEU A 16 1.96 0.48 -9.79
C LEU A 16 3.15 -0.08 -10.57
N ALA A 17 4.36 -0.04 -9.99
CA ALA A 17 5.56 -0.56 -10.62
C ALA A 17 5.50 -2.09 -10.84
N GLU A 18 4.73 -2.79 -10.02
CA GLU A 18 4.42 -4.22 -10.18
C GLU A 18 3.32 -4.51 -11.22
N GLY A 19 2.77 -3.48 -11.87
CA GLY A 19 1.68 -3.61 -12.85
C GLY A 19 0.28 -3.72 -12.23
N GLY A 20 0.16 -3.41 -10.93
CA GLY A 20 -1.10 -3.41 -10.20
C GLY A 20 -1.84 -2.08 -10.21
N ILE A 21 -2.96 -2.06 -9.49
CA ILE A 21 -3.75 -0.85 -9.25
C ILE A 21 -3.04 -0.01 -8.16
N PRO A 22 -2.78 1.29 -8.37
CA PRO A 22 -1.98 2.14 -7.47
C PRO A 22 -2.74 2.53 -6.19
N ILE A 23 -2.97 1.56 -5.31
CA ILE A 23 -3.61 1.75 -4.00
C ILE A 23 -2.65 1.23 -2.95
N GLY A 24 -2.29 2.08 -1.99
CA GLY A 24 -1.43 1.76 -0.86
C GLY A 24 -2.09 2.12 0.47
N SER A 25 -1.72 1.40 1.52
CA SER A 25 -2.26 1.57 2.87
C SER A 25 -1.17 1.39 3.93
N VAL A 26 -1.40 2.03 5.08
CA VAL A 26 -0.60 1.85 6.29
C VAL A 26 -1.54 1.72 7.49
N LEU A 27 -1.20 0.83 8.42
CA LEU A 27 -1.85 0.70 9.72
C LEU A 27 -0.96 1.33 10.78
N VAL A 28 -1.51 2.29 11.53
CA VAL A 28 -0.81 3.04 12.55
C VAL A 28 -1.44 2.78 13.91
N ILE A 29 -0.62 2.40 14.90
CA ILE A 29 -1.01 2.25 16.30
C ILE A 29 -0.02 3.07 17.13
N ASP A 30 -0.52 3.95 18.00
CA ASP A 30 0.29 4.81 18.87
C ASP A 30 1.40 5.58 18.12
N GLY A 31 1.05 6.13 16.95
CA GLY A 31 1.96 6.90 16.10
C GLY A 31 3.05 6.08 15.40
N ARG A 32 2.97 4.73 15.45
CA ARG A 32 3.92 3.82 14.80
C ARG A 32 3.24 3.01 13.71
N VAL A 33 3.89 2.89 12.57
CA VAL A 33 3.42 2.02 11.48
C VAL A 33 3.67 0.57 11.88
N VAL A 34 2.59 -0.19 12.05
CA VAL A 34 2.63 -1.63 12.38
C VAL A 34 2.32 -2.52 11.17
N GLY A 35 1.79 -1.95 10.09
CA GLY A 35 1.52 -2.66 8.84
C GLY A 35 1.57 -1.73 7.64
N ARG A 36 1.99 -2.27 6.49
CA ARG A 36 2.02 -1.59 5.18
C ARG A 36 1.57 -2.58 4.11
N GLY A 37 0.94 -2.09 3.06
CA GLY A 37 0.63 -2.90 1.91
C GLY A 37 0.06 -2.10 0.75
N HIS A 38 -0.06 -2.76 -0.39
CA HIS A 38 -0.68 -2.24 -1.59
C HIS A 38 -1.51 -3.32 -2.27
N ASN A 39 -2.42 -2.89 -3.13
CA ASN A 39 -3.31 -3.76 -3.88
C ASN A 39 -2.50 -4.66 -4.85
N ARG A 40 -2.75 -5.97 -4.77
CA ARG A 40 -2.11 -7.03 -5.55
C ARG A 40 -3.09 -7.93 -6.32
N ARG A 41 -4.36 -7.54 -6.48
CA ARG A 41 -5.38 -8.39 -7.13
C ARG A 41 -5.02 -8.83 -8.53
N VAL A 42 -4.39 -7.95 -9.32
CA VAL A 42 -4.03 -8.26 -10.72
C VAL A 42 -2.79 -9.15 -10.74
N GLN A 43 -1.81 -8.83 -9.90
CA GLN A 43 -0.53 -9.54 -9.80
C GLN A 43 -0.68 -10.96 -9.24
N LYS A 44 -1.75 -11.23 -8.50
CA LYS A 44 -2.02 -12.51 -7.84
C LYS A 44 -3.32 -13.18 -8.27
N GLU A 45 -4.04 -12.61 -9.24
CA GLU A 45 -5.35 -13.10 -9.69
C GLU A 45 -6.30 -13.42 -8.52
N SER A 46 -6.34 -12.52 -7.54
CA SER A 46 -7.06 -12.73 -6.29
C SER A 46 -8.03 -11.59 -6.03
N ALA A 47 -9.27 -11.92 -5.68
CA ALA A 47 -10.31 -10.93 -5.40
C ALA A 47 -10.09 -10.16 -4.07
N ILE A 48 -9.17 -10.63 -3.21
CA ILE A 48 -8.97 -10.10 -1.85
C ILE A 48 -7.58 -9.50 -1.62
N LEU A 49 -6.74 -9.41 -2.66
CA LEU A 49 -5.36 -8.93 -2.55
C LEU A 49 -5.14 -7.58 -3.21
#